data_AF-A0A7R9L0Q4-F1
#
_entry.id   AF-A0A7R9L0Q4-F1
#
_cell.length_a   1.000
_cell.length_b   1.000
_cell.length_c   1.000
_cell.angle_alpha   90.00
_cell.angle_beta   90.00
_cell.angle_gamma   90.00
#
_symmetry.space_group_name_H-M   'P 1'
#
loop_
_entity.id
_entity.type
_entity.pdbx_description
1 polymer ?
#
loop_
_entity_poly.entity_id
_entity_poly.type
_entity_poly.pdbx_seq_one_letter_code
_entity_poly.pdbx_strand_id
1 'polypeptide(L)'
;NVSGDVDRHDSSNDDNFDQVTDFWNKVLTADERERLANNIGGHLVAAQPFIQERAIANFEKVHPDFGSRVRLAIKKVKSANL
;
A
#
# COMPACT_ATOMS: atom_id res chain seq x y z
N ASN A 1 -9.74 31.35 20.56
CA ASN A 1 -10.51 31.68 19.34
C ASN A 1 -9.85 30.99 18.15
N VAL A 2 -10.64 30.31 17.32
CA VAL A 2 -10.21 29.69 16.05
C VAL A 2 -10.92 30.44 14.92
N SER A 3 -10.28 30.57 13.76
CA SER A 3 -10.77 31.29 12.58
C SER A 3 -10.64 30.42 11.31
N GLY A 4 -11.51 30.64 10.32
CA GLY A 4 -11.46 30.00 9.00
C GLY A 4 -12.70 30.28 8.15
N ASP A 5 -12.60 30.07 6.84
CA ASP A 5 -13.68 30.27 5.87
C ASP A 5 -14.58 29.03 5.75
N VAL A 6 -15.88 29.26 5.51
CA VAL A 6 -16.86 28.19 5.23
C VAL A 6 -16.80 27.85 3.74
N ASP A 7 -16.02 26.84 3.39
CA ASP A 7 -15.86 26.35 2.01
C ASP A 7 -15.53 24.84 2.00
N ARG A 8 -15.42 24.23 0.82
CA ARG A 8 -14.86 22.89 0.62
C ARG A 8 -13.33 22.96 0.57
N HIS A 9 -12.71 22.53 1.65
CA HIS A 9 -11.25 22.42 1.74
C HIS A 9 -10.80 21.04 1.26
N ASP A 10 -10.01 20.98 0.18
CA ASP A 10 -9.42 19.73 -0.34
C ASP A 10 -8.16 19.36 0.45
N SER A 11 -8.16 18.18 1.04
CA SER A 11 -7.04 17.60 1.80
C SER A 11 -6.45 16.36 1.12
N SER A 12 -6.80 16.11 -0.15
CA SER A 12 -6.38 14.90 -0.87
C SER A 12 -4.87 14.79 -1.07
N ASN A 13 -4.16 15.93 -1.06
CA ASN A 13 -2.71 16.03 -1.19
C ASN A 13 -1.99 16.24 0.16
N ASP A 14 -2.71 16.12 1.28
CA ASP A 14 -2.07 16.03 2.60
C ASP A 14 -1.12 14.82 2.62
N ASP A 15 -0.28 14.75 3.65
CA ASP A 15 0.62 13.61 3.79
C ASP A 15 -0.17 12.31 4.00
N ASN A 16 -0.14 11.48 2.96
CA ASN A 16 -0.79 10.19 2.92
C ASN A 16 0.19 9.02 3.15
N PHE A 17 1.50 9.29 3.31
CA PHE A 17 2.54 8.25 3.21
C PHE A 17 3.53 8.23 4.37
N ASP A 18 3.87 9.34 5.05
CA ASP A 18 4.97 9.32 6.02
C ASP A 18 4.62 8.47 7.25
N GLN A 19 3.40 8.57 7.78
CA GLN A 19 2.98 7.74 8.91
C GLN A 19 3.02 6.23 8.56
N VAL A 20 2.63 5.87 7.34
CA VAL A 20 2.63 4.47 6.89
C VAL A 20 4.06 4.00 6.64
N THR A 21 4.94 4.88 6.18
CA THR A 21 6.37 4.63 6.03
C THR A 21 7.00 4.33 7.39
N ASP A 22 6.63 5.10 8.42
CA ASP A 22 7.06 4.87 9.79
C ASP A 22 6.52 3.56 10.36
N PHE A 23 5.24 3.25 10.12
CA PHE A 23 4.68 1.95 10.49
C PHE A 23 5.46 0.80 9.84
N TRP A 24 5.72 0.90 8.53
CA TRP A 24 6.48 -0.11 7.80
C TRP A 24 7.90 -0.28 8.37
N ASN A 25 8.63 0.82 8.56
CA ASN A 25 10.05 0.79 8.90
C ASN A 25 10.34 0.56 10.37
N LYS A 26 9.56 1.16 11.26
CA LYS A 26 9.88 1.27 12.69
C LYS A 26 9.02 0.37 13.56
N VAL A 27 7.86 -0.09 13.07
CA VAL A 27 6.93 -0.92 13.87
C VAL A 27 6.98 -2.38 13.40
N LEU A 28 6.88 -2.63 12.10
CA LEU A 28 6.83 -4.00 11.59
C LEU A 28 8.21 -4.66 11.53
N THR A 29 8.28 -5.89 12.03
CA THR A 29 9.38 -6.82 11.80
C THR A 29 9.39 -7.35 10.36
N ALA A 30 10.49 -7.98 9.94
CA ALA A 30 10.61 -8.55 8.59
C ALA A 30 9.51 -9.59 8.28
N ASP A 31 9.21 -10.47 9.24
CA ASP A 31 8.19 -11.50 9.07
C ASP A 31 6.77 -10.90 9.00
N GLU A 32 6.51 -9.84 9.77
CA GLU A 32 5.23 -9.13 9.72
C GLU A 32 5.04 -8.38 8.40
N ARG A 33 6.09 -7.76 7.86
CA ARG A 33 6.09 -7.15 6.53
C ARG A 33 5.76 -8.17 5.45
N GLU A 34 6.36 -9.34 5.53
CA GLU A 34 6.08 -10.43 4.60
C GLU A 34 4.63 -10.92 4.71
N ARG A 35 4.12 -11.17 5.92
CA ARG A 35 2.71 -11.55 6.12
C ARG A 35 1.74 -10.48 5.61
N LEU A 36 2.01 -9.20 5.90
CA LEU A 36 1.19 -8.09 5.42
C LEU A 36 1.14 -8.05 3.89
N ALA A 37 2.31 -8.12 3.23
CA ALA A 37 2.38 -8.12 1.77
C ALA A 37 1.70 -9.35 1.14
N ASN A 38 1.85 -10.53 1.75
CA ASN A 38 1.20 -11.76 1.30
C ASN A 38 -0.33 -11.67 1.44
N ASN A 39 -0.83 -11.13 2.54
CA ASN A 39 -2.28 -10.94 2.76
C ASN A 39 -2.86 -9.98 1.71
N ILE A 40 -2.20 -8.83 1.49
CA ILE A 40 -2.62 -7.85 0.48
C ILE A 40 -2.58 -8.47 -0.91
N GLY A 41 -1.45 -9.07 -1.29
CA GLY A 41 -1.28 -9.67 -2.62
C GLY A 41 -2.25 -10.82 -2.89
N GLY A 42 -2.50 -11.66 -1.88
CA GLY A 42 -3.43 -12.79 -1.96
C GLY A 42 -4.88 -12.36 -2.20
N HIS A 43 -5.30 -11.21 -1.70
CA HIS A 43 -6.62 -10.65 -2.00
C HIS A 43 -6.62 -9.85 -3.32
N LEU A 44 -5.61 -8.99 -3.52
CA LEU A 44 -5.51 -8.08 -4.66
C LEU A 44 -5.35 -8.80 -6.00
N VAL A 45 -4.88 -10.05 -6.01
CA VAL A 45 -4.74 -10.88 -7.22
C VAL A 45 -6.02 -11.01 -8.04
N ALA A 46 -7.20 -10.93 -7.41
CA ALA A 46 -8.49 -11.05 -8.07
C ALA A 46 -8.97 -9.77 -8.77
N ALA A 47 -8.31 -8.63 -8.52
CA ALA A 47 -8.65 -7.36 -9.18
C ALA A 47 -8.13 -7.32 -10.62
N GLN A 48 -8.65 -6.41 -11.45
CA GLN A 48 -8.12 -6.21 -12.81
C GLN A 48 -6.67 -5.70 -12.77
N PRO A 49 -5.82 -6.04 -13.77
CA PRO A 49 -4.39 -5.70 -13.76
C PRO A 49 -4.09 -4.21 -13.50
N PHE A 50 -4.84 -3.28 -14.10
CA PHE A 50 -4.62 -1.85 -13.89
C PHE A 50 -4.92 -1.40 -12.44
N ILE A 51 -5.86 -2.07 -11.75
CA ILE A 51 -6.18 -1.81 -10.34
C ILE A 51 -5.04 -2.34 -9.46
N GLN A 52 -4.48 -3.51 -9.80
CA GLN A 52 -3.31 -4.08 -9.11
C GLN A 52 -2.14 -3.11 -9.19
N GLU A 53 -1.80 -2.61 -10.39
CA GLU A 53 -0.70 -1.67 -10.58
C GLU A 53 -0.91 -0.35 -9.85
N ARG A 54 -2.13 0.21 -9.88
CA ARG A 54 -2.43 1.44 -9.15
C ARG A 54 -2.27 1.26 -7.63
N ALA A 55 -2.70 0.13 -7.09
CA ALA A 55 -2.52 -0.18 -5.67
C ALA A 55 -1.05 -0.37 -5.32
N ILE A 56 -0.30 -1.13 -6.12
CA ILE A 56 1.15 -1.33 -5.92
C ILE A 56 1.88 0.01 -5.96
N ALA A 57 1.56 0.90 -6.90
CA ALA A 57 2.18 2.23 -6.98
C ALA A 57 1.98 3.07 -5.71
N ASN A 58 0.83 2.94 -5.03
CA ASN A 58 0.63 3.60 -3.73
C ASN A 58 1.47 2.97 -2.63
N PHE A 59 1.63 1.64 -2.61
CA PHE A 59 2.53 0.98 -1.66
C PHE A 59 4.02 1.27 -1.93
N GLU A 60 4.41 1.49 -3.19
CA GLU A 60 5.76 1.93 -3.55
C GLU A 60 6.07 3.35 -3.04
N LYS A 61 5.07 4.24 -2.97
CA LYS A 61 5.20 5.58 -2.35
C LYS A 61 5.43 5.51 -0.84
N VAL A 62 4.91 4.48 -0.16
CA VAL A 62 5.20 4.20 1.25
C VAL A 62 6.63 3.67 1.38
N HIS A 63 6.97 2.62 0.65
CA HIS A 63 8.32 2.06 0.65
C HIS A 63 8.54 1.17 -0.59
N PRO A 64 9.68 1.26 -1.30
CA PRO A 64 9.94 0.43 -2.48
C PRO A 64 9.85 -1.08 -2.22
N ASP A 65 10.39 -1.54 -1.07
CA ASP A 65 10.27 -2.94 -0.63
C ASP A 65 8.82 -3.38 -0.41
N PHE A 66 7.95 -2.50 0.08
CA PHE A 66 6.55 -2.85 0.35
C PHE A 66 5.81 -3.15 -0.98
N GLY A 67 5.89 -2.23 -1.94
CA GLY A 67 5.31 -2.45 -3.26
C GLY A 67 5.88 -3.67 -3.98
N SER A 68 7.21 -3.87 -3.92
CA SER A 68 7.88 -5.05 -4.48
C SER A 68 7.35 -6.37 -3.88
N ARG A 69 7.21 -6.45 -2.56
CA ARG A 69 6.68 -7.65 -1.89
C ARG A 69 5.23 -7.95 -2.27
N VAL A 70 4.37 -6.94 -2.36
CA VAL A 70 2.98 -7.12 -2.82
C VAL A 70 2.94 -7.64 -4.25
N ARG A 71 3.78 -7.08 -5.14
CA ARG A 71 3.91 -7.53 -6.53
C ARG A 71 4.37 -8.99 -6.62
N LEU A 72 5.33 -9.39 -5.80
CA LEU A 72 5.79 -10.79 -5.71
C LEU A 72 4.70 -11.72 -5.19
N ALA A 73 3.95 -11.32 -4.16
CA ALA A 73 2.83 -12.10 -3.63
C ALA A 73 1.76 -12.36 -4.69
N ILE A 74 1.38 -11.34 -5.46
CA ILE A 74 0.43 -11.49 -6.59
C ILE A 74 0.96 -12.47 -7.63
N LYS A 75 2.23 -12.34 -8.04
CA LYS A 75 2.86 -13.25 -9.02
C LYS A 75 2.84 -14.68 -8.53
N LYS A 76 3.20 -14.92 -7.26
CA LYS A 76 3.20 -16.24 -6.63
C LYS A 76 1.83 -16.91 -6.70
N VAL A 77 0.76 -16.18 -6.35
CA VAL A 77 -0.61 -16.72 -6.40
C VAL A 77 -1.06 -17.01 -7.83
N LYS A 78 -0.76 -16.11 -8.78
CA LYS A 78 -1.04 -16.36 -10.20
C LYS A 78 -0.34 -17.63 -10.72
N SER A 79 0.93 -17.82 -10.36
CA SER A 79 1.69 -19.00 -10.75
C SER A 79 1.22 -20.30 -10.09
N ALA A 80 0.66 -20.23 -8.88
CA ALA A 80 0.13 -21.42 -8.19
C ALA A 80 -1.25 -21.86 -8.69
N ASN A 81 -1.97 -20.98 -9.37
CA ASN A 81 -3.30 -21.24 -9.94
C ASN A 81 -3.27 -21.58 -11.44
N LEU A 82 -2.07 -21.65 -12.03
CA LEU A 82 -1.79 -22.16 -13.37
C LEU A 82 -1.32 -23.61 -13.27
#